data_AF-A0AA88QUB9-F1
#
_entry.id   AF-A0AA88QUB9-F1
#
_cell.length_a   1.000
_cell.length_b   1.000
_cell.length_c   1.000
_cell.angle_alpha   90.00
_cell.angle_beta   90.00
_cell.angle_gamma   90.00
#
_symmetry.space_group_name_H-M   'P 1'
#
loop_
_entity.id
_entity.type
_entity.pdbx_description
1 polymer ?
#
loop_
_entity_poly.entity_id
_entity_poly.type
_entity_poly.pdbx_seq_one_letter_code
_entity_poly.pdbx_strand_id
1 'polypeptide(L)'
;MHNLKLLQLNNIRLTGGYHEFPKKLRWLCLQGFPSKTLPTDFPIQNLVALDMRYSSLEIVWKGAKPLRLLKMIDLSHSHGLVSGILDFSLVPNLERLVLKHCINLIEVPESIGVLQRLNLLNLKGCQNLRKLPTTVHQLKSLEKLILSGCSKLHHESPAYHLDNMEPPTSAL
;
A
#
# COMPACT_ATOMS: atom_id res chain seq x y z
N MET A 1 7.90 4.97 30.51
CA MET A 1 8.48 4.02 29.53
C MET A 1 9.40 4.74 28.53
N HIS A 2 10.68 4.94 28.84
CA HIS A 2 11.58 5.82 28.05
C HIS A 2 12.41 5.11 26.97
N ASN A 3 12.40 3.77 26.91
CA ASN A 3 13.19 2.99 25.95
C ASN A 3 12.36 2.02 25.09
N LEU A 4 11.03 2.12 25.12
CA LEU A 4 10.16 1.24 24.34
C LEU A 4 10.45 1.40 22.84
N LYS A 5 10.75 0.27 22.18
CA LYS A 5 11.05 0.21 20.73
C LYS A 5 9.96 -0.45 19.93
N LEU A 6 9.22 -1.37 20.54
CA LEU A 6 8.10 -2.08 19.95
C LEU A 6 6.87 -1.87 20.83
N LEU A 7 5.75 -1.55 20.21
CA LEU A 7 4.46 -1.41 20.86
C LEU A 7 3.42 -2.13 20.01
N GLN A 8 2.64 -2.99 20.64
CA GLN A 8 1.58 -3.73 20.01
C GLN A 8 0.28 -3.47 20.76
N LEU A 9 -0.71 -2.95 20.04
CA LEU A 9 -2.02 -2.63 20.56
C LEU A 9 -3.07 -3.11 19.55
N ASN A 10 -3.63 -4.29 19.79
CA ASN A 10 -4.54 -4.93 18.84
C ASN A 10 -5.99 -4.76 19.27
N ASN A 11 -6.87 -4.44 18.33
CA ASN A 11 -8.31 -4.28 18.52
C ASN A 11 -8.68 -3.25 19.59
N ILE A 12 -7.86 -2.21 19.73
CA ILE A 12 -8.10 -1.13 20.68
C ILE A 12 -8.64 0.13 20.00
N ARG A 13 -9.41 0.91 20.75
CA ARG A 13 -9.79 2.27 20.37
C ARG A 13 -8.90 3.27 21.09
N LEU A 14 -7.97 3.87 20.35
CA LEU A 14 -7.17 4.98 20.86
C LEU A 14 -8.00 6.27 20.86
N THR A 15 -8.06 6.95 22.00
CA THR A 15 -8.73 8.24 22.19
C THR A 15 -7.80 9.19 22.95
N GLY A 16 -8.08 10.50 22.90
CA GLY A 16 -7.27 11.52 23.55
C GLY A 16 -6.05 11.95 22.73
N GLY A 17 -5.16 12.73 23.35
CA GLY A 17 -3.95 13.24 22.72
C GLY A 17 -2.75 12.29 22.85
N TYR A 18 -1.80 12.38 21.92
CA TYR A 18 -0.66 11.45 21.82
C TYR A 18 0.66 12.01 22.38
N HIS A 19 0.61 13.04 23.23
CA HIS A 19 1.80 13.73 23.75
C HIS A 19 2.71 12.84 24.62
N GLU A 20 2.12 11.87 25.32
CA GLU A 20 2.83 10.91 26.18
C GLU A 20 3.24 9.63 25.43
N PHE A 21 2.87 9.52 24.15
CA PHE A 21 3.15 8.34 23.37
C PHE A 21 4.68 8.14 23.24
N PRO A 22 5.19 6.88 23.29
CA PRO A 22 6.63 6.62 23.32
C PRO A 22 7.39 7.20 22.11
N LYS A 23 8.14 8.29 22.31
CA LYS A 23 8.83 9.02 21.23
C LYS A 23 9.98 8.22 20.57
N LYS A 24 10.54 7.22 21.26
CA LYS A 24 11.64 6.38 20.75
C LYS A 24 11.18 5.11 20.02
N LEU A 25 9.87 4.97 19.82
CA LEU A 25 9.27 3.79 19.18
C LEU A 25 9.77 3.63 17.74
N ARG A 26 10.07 2.38 17.36
CA ARG A 26 10.56 2.02 16.03
C ARG A 26 9.62 1.03 15.33
N TRP A 27 8.92 0.19 16.08
CA TRP A 27 7.95 -0.75 15.56
C TRP A 27 6.60 -0.49 16.23
N LEU A 28 5.58 -0.29 15.42
CA LEU A 28 4.22 -0.15 15.90
C LEU A 28 3.30 -1.17 15.23
N CYS A 29 2.56 -1.90 16.05
CA CYS A 29 1.54 -2.84 15.62
C CYS A 29 0.18 -2.37 16.17
N LEU A 30 -0.74 -2.01 15.27
CA LEU A 30 -2.10 -1.55 15.55
C LEU A 30 -3.10 -2.40 14.76
N GLN A 31 -3.11 -3.71 14.98
CA GLN A 31 -4.01 -4.59 14.22
C GLN A 31 -5.47 -4.32 14.59
N GLY A 32 -6.35 -4.37 13.60
CA GLY A 32 -7.76 -4.07 13.81
C GLY A 32 -8.02 -2.62 14.18
N PHE A 33 -7.21 -1.68 13.65
CA PHE A 33 -7.39 -0.25 13.94
C PHE A 33 -8.76 0.21 13.42
N PRO A 34 -9.64 0.73 14.29
CA PRO A 34 -11.05 0.89 13.95
C PRO A 34 -11.36 2.14 13.11
N SER A 35 -10.43 3.10 13.05
CA SER A 35 -10.65 4.37 12.37
C SER A 35 -10.21 4.34 10.90
N LYS A 36 -10.83 5.20 10.10
CA LYS A 36 -10.58 5.31 8.64
C LYS A 36 -9.22 5.91 8.27
N THR A 37 -8.58 6.63 9.21
CA THR A 37 -7.24 7.23 9.05
C THR A 37 -6.57 7.37 10.41
N LEU A 38 -5.24 7.37 10.43
CA LEU A 38 -4.50 7.83 11.61
C LEU A 38 -4.74 9.33 11.85
N PRO A 39 -4.81 9.76 13.13
CA PRO A 39 -4.80 11.16 13.51
C PRO A 39 -3.54 11.87 13.01
N THR A 40 -3.65 13.17 12.68
CA THR A 40 -2.54 13.97 12.13
C THR A 40 -1.41 14.21 13.14
N ASP A 41 -1.72 14.19 14.43
CA ASP A 41 -0.79 14.33 15.55
C ASP A 41 -0.23 12.99 16.04
N PHE A 42 -0.58 11.88 15.37
CA PHE A 42 -0.11 10.56 15.76
C PHE A 42 1.41 10.40 15.50
N PRO A 43 2.22 10.03 16.51
CA PRO A 43 3.68 10.17 16.44
C PRO A 43 4.37 9.00 15.72
N ILE A 44 4.31 9.04 14.39
CA ILE A 44 4.86 8.01 13.49
C ILE A 44 6.27 8.33 12.95
N GLN A 45 6.81 9.52 13.25
CA GLN A 45 8.02 10.06 12.64
C GLN A 45 9.29 9.20 12.82
N ASN A 46 9.35 8.44 13.92
CA ASN A 46 10.49 7.59 14.27
C ASN A 46 10.31 6.11 13.91
N LEU A 47 9.15 5.75 13.35
CA LEU A 47 8.84 4.37 13.00
C LEU A 47 9.70 3.88 11.84
N VAL A 48 10.04 2.61 11.93
CA VAL A 48 10.71 1.80 10.91
C VAL A 48 9.74 0.79 10.33
N ALA A 49 8.88 0.22 11.16
CA ALA A 49 7.86 -0.72 10.76
C ALA A 49 6.50 -0.31 11.33
N LEU A 50 5.49 -0.37 10.47
CA LEU A 50 4.09 -0.15 10.81
C LEU A 50 3.28 -1.36 10.34
N ASP A 51 2.69 -2.08 11.29
CA ASP A 51 1.74 -3.16 11.05
C ASP A 51 0.35 -2.66 11.46
N MET A 52 -0.57 -2.56 10.49
CA MET A 52 -1.96 -2.18 10.69
C MET A 52 -2.89 -3.17 9.97
N ARG A 53 -2.57 -4.46 10.02
CA ARG A 53 -3.42 -5.50 9.43
C ARG A 53 -4.84 -5.47 9.99
N TYR A 54 -5.81 -5.90 9.18
CA TYR A 54 -7.23 -6.00 9.54
C TYR A 54 -7.87 -4.66 9.91
N SER A 55 -7.31 -3.53 9.50
CA SER A 55 -7.81 -2.21 9.91
C SER A 55 -8.95 -1.72 9.00
N SER A 56 -9.76 -0.82 9.54
CA SER A 56 -10.84 -0.13 8.81
C SER A 56 -10.35 1.09 8.02
N LEU A 57 -9.04 1.17 7.74
CA LEU A 57 -8.41 2.30 7.07
C LEU A 57 -8.95 2.44 5.65
N GLU A 58 -9.30 3.68 5.27
CA GLU A 58 -9.52 4.09 3.88
C GLU A 58 -8.25 4.77 3.32
N ILE A 59 -7.54 5.50 4.19
CA ILE A 59 -6.25 6.14 3.94
C ILE A 59 -5.40 6.00 5.20
N VAL A 60 -4.09 5.78 5.10
CA VAL A 60 -3.26 5.56 6.30
C VAL A 60 -3.08 6.85 7.09
N TRP A 61 -2.71 7.95 6.42
CA TRP A 61 -2.57 9.29 7.01
C TRP A 61 -2.79 10.38 5.95
N LYS A 62 -3.14 11.58 6.41
CA LYS A 62 -3.25 12.79 5.57
C LYS A 62 -2.21 13.82 6.00
N GLY A 63 -1.50 14.41 5.04
CA GLY A 63 -0.57 15.53 5.31
C GLY A 63 0.58 15.20 6.26
N ALA A 64 1.04 13.94 6.30
CA ALA A 64 2.17 13.56 7.12
C ALA A 64 3.46 14.25 6.62
N LYS A 65 4.39 14.53 7.53
CA LYS A 65 5.75 14.91 7.17
C LYS A 65 6.50 13.69 6.59
N PRO A 66 7.56 13.88 5.79
CA PRO A 66 8.33 12.76 5.26
C PRO A 66 8.86 11.81 6.35
N LEU A 67 8.48 10.54 6.29
CA LEU A 67 8.80 9.45 7.21
C LEU A 67 10.03 8.68 6.73
N ARG A 68 11.19 9.34 6.73
CA ARG A 68 12.44 8.81 6.16
C ARG A 68 12.97 7.54 6.85
N LEU A 69 12.49 7.22 8.05
CA LEU A 69 12.91 6.02 8.78
C LEU A 69 12.05 4.80 8.46
N LEU A 70 10.86 5.02 7.89
CA LEU A 70 9.89 3.96 7.64
C LEU A 70 10.36 3.10 6.46
N LYS A 71 10.47 1.79 6.71
CA LYS A 71 10.95 0.78 5.79
C LYS A 71 9.90 -0.27 5.47
N MET A 72 8.97 -0.52 6.40
CA MET A 72 7.96 -1.55 6.24
C MET A 72 6.57 -1.02 6.60
N ILE A 73 5.61 -1.28 5.74
CA ILE A 73 4.18 -1.11 6.00
C ILE A 73 3.47 -2.42 5.66
N ASP A 74 2.68 -2.93 6.60
CA ASP A 74 1.75 -4.04 6.38
C ASP A 74 0.32 -3.59 6.68
N LEU A 75 -0.52 -3.58 5.65
CA LEU A 75 -1.96 -3.25 5.72
C LEU A 75 -2.82 -4.45 5.33
N SER A 76 -2.28 -5.68 5.36
CA SER A 76 -3.01 -6.86 4.89
C SER A 76 -4.40 -6.95 5.53
N HIS A 77 -5.38 -7.42 4.75
CA HIS A 77 -6.78 -7.55 5.17
C HIS A 77 -7.47 -6.23 5.58
N SER A 78 -6.95 -5.07 5.15
CA SER A 78 -7.62 -3.78 5.36
C SER A 78 -8.60 -3.50 4.23
N HIS A 79 -9.85 -3.93 4.40
CA HIS A 79 -10.87 -3.88 3.35
C HIS A 79 -11.44 -2.47 3.09
N GLY A 80 -11.13 -1.48 3.93
CA GLY A 80 -11.50 -0.09 3.67
C GLY A 80 -10.65 0.59 2.59
N LEU A 81 -9.50 0.01 2.24
CA LEU A 81 -8.60 0.57 1.23
C LEU A 81 -9.16 0.36 -0.17
N VAL A 82 -9.33 1.46 -0.91
CA VAL A 82 -9.90 1.47 -2.27
C VAL A 82 -8.89 2.02 -3.29
N SER A 83 -8.46 3.26 -3.10
CA SER A 83 -7.44 3.94 -3.90
C SER A 83 -6.82 5.06 -3.04
N GLY A 84 -5.74 5.71 -3.51
CA GLY A 84 -5.18 6.86 -2.78
C GLY A 84 -4.71 6.54 -1.35
N ILE A 85 -4.28 5.30 -1.10
CA ILE A 85 -4.07 4.75 0.27
C ILE A 85 -3.08 5.55 1.12
N LEU A 86 -2.10 6.21 0.49
CA LEU A 86 -1.19 7.20 1.05
C LEU A 86 -0.38 7.84 -0.09
N ASP A 87 0.27 8.97 0.18
CA ASP A 87 1.28 9.54 -0.73
C ASP A 87 2.66 8.91 -0.47
N PHE A 88 3.14 8.11 -1.43
CA PHE A 88 4.43 7.44 -1.33
C PHE A 88 5.63 8.38 -1.36
N SER A 89 5.47 9.63 -1.81
CA SER A 89 6.53 10.65 -1.73
C SER A 89 6.97 10.91 -0.28
N LEU A 90 6.09 10.64 0.68
CA LEU A 90 6.34 10.82 2.11
C LEU A 90 7.09 9.64 2.74
N VAL A 91 7.26 8.51 2.05
CA VAL A 91 7.96 7.32 2.57
C VAL A 91 9.09 6.89 1.63
N PRO A 92 10.05 7.79 1.31
CA PRO A 92 11.01 7.59 0.22
C PRO A 92 11.96 6.39 0.43
N ASN A 93 12.05 5.87 1.66
CA ASN A 93 12.91 4.76 2.03
C ASN A 93 12.15 3.46 2.29
N LEU A 94 10.90 3.37 1.84
CA LEU A 94 10.10 2.16 1.99
C LEU A 94 10.74 1.00 1.22
N GLU A 95 10.93 -0.12 1.90
CA GLU A 95 11.53 -1.34 1.37
C GLU A 95 10.48 -2.43 1.15
N ARG A 96 9.44 -2.46 2.00
CA ARG A 96 8.40 -3.49 1.96
C ARG A 96 7.01 -2.88 2.12
N LEU A 97 6.15 -3.16 1.14
CA LEU A 97 4.73 -2.84 1.18
C LEU A 97 3.90 -4.11 1.04
N VAL A 98 3.09 -4.41 2.06
CA VAL A 98 2.20 -5.56 2.07
C VAL A 98 0.75 -5.10 2.12
N LEU A 99 0.00 -5.46 1.08
CA LEU A 99 -1.41 -5.12 0.86
C LEU A 99 -2.24 -6.40 0.63
N LYS A 100 -1.77 -7.54 1.14
CA LYS A 100 -2.38 -8.85 0.90
C LYS A 100 -3.84 -8.85 1.35
N HIS A 101 -4.74 -9.35 0.51
CA HIS A 101 -6.18 -9.42 0.75
C HIS A 101 -6.84 -8.08 1.08
N CYS A 102 -6.33 -6.97 0.56
CA CYS A 102 -7.10 -5.72 0.50
C CYS A 102 -8.12 -5.83 -0.64
N ILE A 103 -9.19 -6.59 -0.42
CA ILE A 103 -10.11 -7.07 -1.48
C ILE A 103 -10.80 -5.94 -2.25
N ASN A 104 -10.97 -4.76 -1.64
CA ASN A 104 -11.60 -3.59 -2.26
C ASN A 104 -10.61 -2.63 -2.92
N LEU A 105 -9.30 -2.92 -2.85
CA LEU A 105 -8.27 -2.10 -3.49
C LEU A 105 -8.43 -2.19 -5.01
N ILE A 106 -8.70 -1.05 -5.66
CA ILE A 106 -8.92 -0.92 -7.10
C ILE A 106 -7.62 -0.57 -7.82
N GLU A 107 -6.80 0.29 -7.21
CA GLU A 107 -5.53 0.75 -7.78
C GLU A 107 -4.53 1.15 -6.67
N VAL A 108 -3.24 1.11 -7.02
CA VAL A 108 -2.15 1.65 -6.20
C VAL A 108 -1.75 3.01 -6.76
N PRO A 109 -1.55 4.06 -5.93
CA PRO A 109 -1.14 5.38 -6.39
C PRO A 109 0.10 5.40 -7.28
N GLU A 110 0.10 6.23 -8.32
CA GLU A 110 1.24 6.43 -9.22
C GLU A 110 2.50 6.96 -8.51
N SER A 111 2.35 7.60 -7.35
CA SER A 111 3.51 8.01 -6.57
C SER A 111 4.36 6.83 -6.09
N ILE A 112 3.91 5.58 -6.20
CA ILE A 112 4.73 4.41 -5.88
C ILE A 112 6.03 4.36 -6.70
N GLY A 113 6.04 4.90 -7.93
CA GLY A 113 7.23 4.92 -8.79
C GLY A 113 8.45 5.62 -8.18
N VAL A 114 8.24 6.52 -7.21
CA VAL A 114 9.34 7.21 -6.52
C VAL A 114 10.10 6.31 -5.54
N LEU A 115 9.57 5.12 -5.20
CA LEU A 115 10.13 4.24 -4.19
C LEU A 115 11.31 3.40 -4.71
N GLN A 116 12.46 4.06 -4.84
CA GLN A 116 13.68 3.44 -5.39
C GLN A 116 14.27 2.32 -4.51
N ARG A 117 13.81 2.15 -3.27
CA ARG A 117 14.27 1.12 -2.33
C ARG A 117 13.27 -0.03 -2.11
N LEU A 118 12.09 0.03 -2.74
CA LEU A 118 11.05 -0.97 -2.56
C LEU A 118 11.51 -2.29 -3.18
N ASN A 119 11.77 -3.30 -2.35
CA ASN A 119 12.16 -4.65 -2.79
C ASN A 119 10.99 -5.65 -2.79
N LEU A 120 9.96 -5.39 -1.99
CA LEU A 120 8.77 -6.25 -1.92
C LEU A 120 7.49 -5.41 -2.06
N LEU A 121 6.71 -5.75 -3.09
CA LEU A 121 5.32 -5.33 -3.25
C LEU A 121 4.42 -6.57 -3.27
N ASN A 122 3.60 -6.73 -2.23
CA ASN A 122 2.69 -7.85 -2.12
C ASN A 122 1.23 -7.40 -2.21
N LEU A 123 0.59 -7.72 -3.33
CA LEU A 123 -0.82 -7.44 -3.63
C LEU A 123 -1.66 -8.74 -3.68
N LYS A 124 -1.14 -9.85 -3.14
CA LYS A 124 -1.80 -11.16 -3.19
C LYS A 124 -3.26 -11.06 -2.75
N GLY A 125 -4.18 -11.53 -3.59
CA GLY A 125 -5.60 -11.60 -3.26
C GLY A 125 -6.33 -10.26 -3.23
N CYS A 126 -5.77 -9.19 -3.82
CA CYS A 126 -6.50 -7.94 -4.08
C CYS A 126 -7.45 -8.15 -5.27
N GLN A 127 -8.61 -8.75 -5.00
CA GLN A 127 -9.54 -9.22 -6.03
C GLN A 127 -10.09 -8.11 -6.93
N ASN A 128 -10.29 -6.90 -6.39
CA ASN A 128 -10.79 -5.76 -7.16
C ASN A 128 -9.71 -4.92 -7.86
N LEU A 129 -8.43 -5.29 -7.73
CA LEU A 129 -7.33 -4.55 -8.35
C LEU A 129 -7.45 -4.67 -9.87
N ARG A 130 -7.61 -3.53 -10.57
CA ARG A 130 -7.86 -3.51 -12.02
C ARG A 130 -6.60 -3.29 -12.84
N LYS A 131 -5.69 -2.47 -12.34
CA LYS A 131 -4.44 -2.12 -13.01
C LYS A 131 -3.31 -1.91 -12.01
N LEU A 132 -2.08 -2.12 -12.46
CA LEU A 132 -0.91 -1.60 -11.78
C LEU A 132 -0.70 -0.13 -12.18
N PRO A 133 -0.09 0.69 -11.31
CA PRO A 133 0.30 2.04 -11.68
C PRO A 133 1.27 1.99 -12.87
N THR A 134 1.08 2.89 -13.82
CA THR A 134 1.93 3.00 -15.02
C THR A 134 3.40 3.18 -14.65
N THR A 135 3.69 3.79 -13.50
CA THR A 135 5.02 4.00 -12.92
C THR A 135 5.66 2.77 -12.27
N VAL A 136 5.01 1.60 -12.24
CA VAL A 136 5.57 0.39 -11.60
C VAL A 136 6.95 0.00 -12.18
N HIS A 137 7.19 0.28 -13.46
CA HIS A 137 8.48 0.04 -14.14
C HIS A 137 9.64 0.90 -13.58
N GLN A 138 9.35 1.93 -12.79
CA GLN A 138 10.35 2.82 -12.18
C GLN A 138 10.92 2.27 -10.87
N LEU A 139 10.37 1.17 -10.35
CA LEU A 139 10.80 0.52 -9.11
C LEU A 139 12.09 -0.29 -9.30
N LYS A 140 13.23 0.41 -9.34
CA LYS A 140 14.55 -0.19 -9.69
C LYS A 140 15.03 -1.31 -8.77
N SER A 141 14.63 -1.30 -7.50
CA SER A 141 15.06 -2.30 -6.50
C SER A 141 14.05 -3.42 -6.28
N LEU A 142 12.97 -3.50 -7.08
CA LEU A 142 11.90 -4.45 -6.85
C LEU A 142 12.35 -5.87 -7.18
N GLU A 143 12.48 -6.71 -6.15
CA GLU A 143 12.86 -8.12 -6.28
C GLU A 143 11.63 -9.02 -6.33
N LYS A 144 10.55 -8.64 -5.64
CA LYS A 144 9.37 -9.48 -5.46
C LYS A 144 8.08 -8.67 -5.67
N LEU A 145 7.37 -9.02 -6.73
CA LEU A 145 6.01 -8.57 -7.01
C LEU A 145 5.05 -9.76 -6.92
N ILE A 146 4.11 -9.73 -5.97
CA ILE A 146 3.15 -10.82 -5.76
C ILE A 146 1.74 -10.36 -6.15
N LEU A 147 1.20 -10.97 -7.20
CA LEU A 147 -0.12 -10.65 -7.78
C LEU A 147 -1.11 -11.83 -7.75
N SER A 148 -0.70 -12.97 -7.19
CA SER A 148 -1.53 -14.18 -7.16
C SER A 148 -2.90 -13.88 -6.53
N GLY A 149 -4.00 -14.24 -7.21
CA GLY A 149 -5.36 -14.02 -6.71
C GLY A 149 -5.93 -12.61 -6.94
N CYS A 150 -5.27 -11.77 -7.75
CA CYS A 150 -5.84 -10.51 -8.25
C CYS A 150 -6.73 -10.78 -9.47
N SER A 151 -7.97 -11.21 -9.24
CA SER A 151 -8.85 -11.71 -10.30
C SER A 151 -9.20 -10.66 -11.38
N LYS A 152 -9.32 -9.38 -11.03
CA LYS A 152 -9.68 -8.31 -11.99
C LYS A 152 -8.50 -7.67 -12.73
N LEU A 153 -7.26 -8.03 -12.44
CA LEU A 153 -6.06 -7.36 -12.98
C LEU A 153 -5.83 -7.62 -14.47
N HIS A 154 -6.49 -8.63 -15.05
CA HIS A 154 -6.27 -9.08 -16.44
C HIS A 154 -7.54 -8.99 -17.31
N HIS A 155 -8.61 -8.36 -16.83
CA HIS A 155 -9.88 -8.29 -17.56
C HIS A 155 -10.01 -7.11 -18.54
N GLU A 156 -8.98 -6.27 -18.66
CA GLU A 156 -8.91 -5.21 -19.67
C GLU A 156 -7.80 -5.50 -20.69
N SER A 157 -7.91 -6.63 -21.41
CA SER A 157 -7.40 -6.66 -22.78
C SER A 157 -8.51 -6.10 -23.69
N PRO A 158 -8.29 -5.01 -24.46
CA PRO A 158 -9.18 -4.75 -25.57
C PRO A 158 -9.12 -5.97 -26.47
N ALA A 159 -10.27 -6.56 -26.77
CA ALA A 159 -10.35 -7.48 -27.90
C ALA A 159 -9.88 -6.68 -29.12
N TYR A 160 -8.66 -6.94 -29.58
CA TYR A 160 -8.32 -6.64 -30.96
C TYR A 160 -9.31 -7.47 -31.78
N HIS A 161 -10.29 -6.81 -32.40
CA HIS A 161 -11.08 -7.39 -33.46
C HIS A 161 -10.10 -7.89 -34.53
N LEU A 162 -9.84 -9.20 -34.53
CA LEU A 162 -9.22 -9.92 -35.65
C LEU A 162 -10.29 -10.33 -36.68
N ASP A 163 -11.28 -9.46 -36.89
CA ASP A 163 -12.17 -9.52 -38.04
C ASP A 163 -11.77 -8.33 -38.91
N ASN A 164 -10.80 -8.54 -39.81
CA ASN A 164 -10.53 -7.82 -41.06
C ASN A 164 -9.08 -8.02 -41.51
N MET A 165 -8.76 -9.23 -41.95
CA MET A 165 -7.74 -9.45 -42.97
C MET A 165 -8.40 -10.21 -44.11
N GLU A 166 -9.04 -9.47 -45.00
CA GLU A 166 -9.34 -9.95 -46.35
C GLU A 166 -8.00 -10.21 -47.05
N PRO A 167 -7.80 -11.37 -47.71
CA PRO A 167 -6.58 -11.60 -48.47
C PRO A 167 -6.58 -10.69 -49.71
N PRO A 168 -5.43 -10.16 -50.15
CA PRO A 168 -5.37 -9.33 -51.33
C PRO A 168 -5.81 -10.13 -52.55
N THR A 169 -6.87 -9.65 -53.21
CA THR A 169 -7.26 -10.10 -54.55
C THR A 169 -6.09 -9.87 -55.51
N SER A 170 -5.59 -10.96 -56.08
CA SER A 170 -4.63 -10.96 -57.16
C SER A 170 -5.21 -10.21 -58.36
N ALA A 171 -4.51 -9.17 -58.81
CA ALA A 171 -4.78 -8.51 -60.08
C ALA A 171 -4.46 -9.46 -61.25
N LEU A 172 -5.43 -9.66 -62.13
CA LEU A 172 -5.26 -9.99 -63.55
C LEU A 172 -5.90 -8.87 -64.37
#